data_AF-A0A1M5WB20-F1
#
_entry.id   AF-A0A1M5WB20-F1
#
_cell.length_a   1.000
_cell.length_b   1.000
_cell.length_c   1.000
_cell.angle_alpha   90.00
_cell.angle_beta   90.00
_cell.angle_gamma   90.00
#
_symmetry.space_group_name_H-M   'P 1'
#
loop_
_entity.id
_entity.type
_entity.pdbx_description
1 polymer ?
#
loop_
_entity_poly.entity_id
_entity_poly.type
_entity_poly.pdbx_seq_one_letter_code
_entity_poly.pdbx_strand_id
1 'polypeptide(L)'
;MRFRDVYKNNLFMLKFVWKYYKIYIITSILISFSSILTPLADVLGPKYIIDFISQKKPFTWIVTVVILIFSIEILKSIYYSWYYKFITPRAHNKIKGGINNLLMQKAASLDLECYENADFYDKYTRALKEADIRALSVVSSTRDFLLSLVYALTLFGVIVTLDPILLLISVISMLLSSLFGLISGKCQFKYERLLTPFEKHLNYIKRVFYEVQYSKEIRIFPI
;
A
#
# COMPACT_ATOMS: atom_id res chain seq x y z
N MET A 1 14.92 -10.38 -13.43
CA MET A 1 13.62 -10.93 -12.95
C MET A 1 12.62 -10.80 -14.09
N ARG A 2 12.03 -11.89 -14.60
CA ARG A 2 11.08 -11.82 -15.72
C ARG A 2 9.73 -11.27 -15.19
N PHE A 3 9.15 -10.27 -15.86
CA PHE A 3 7.86 -9.65 -15.47
C PHE A 3 6.73 -10.65 -15.23
N ARG A 4 6.72 -11.77 -15.96
CA ARG A 4 5.75 -12.86 -15.83
C ARG A 4 5.76 -13.51 -14.44
N ASP A 5 6.92 -13.61 -13.81
CA ASP A 5 7.07 -14.26 -12.51
C ASP A 5 6.56 -13.34 -11.39
N VAL A 6 6.79 -12.03 -11.52
CA VAL A 6 6.27 -11.02 -10.59
C VAL A 6 4.73 -11.03 -10.58
N TYR A 7 4.11 -11.05 -11.77
CA TYR A 7 2.65 -11.08 -11.88
C TYR A 7 2.06 -12.35 -11.26
N LYS A 8 2.63 -13.53 -11.57
CA LYS A 8 2.18 -14.81 -10.99
C LYS A 8 2.30 -14.82 -9.46
N ASN A 9 3.40 -14.31 -8.92
CA ASN A 9 3.63 -14.27 -7.48
C ASN A 9 2.65 -13.33 -6.77
N ASN A 10 2.39 -12.13 -7.34
CA ASN A 10 1.39 -11.22 -6.79
C ASN A 10 -0.01 -11.85 -6.82
N LEU A 11 -0.37 -12.53 -7.92
CA LEU A 11 -1.68 -13.17 -8.07
C LEU A 11 -1.85 -14.35 -7.11
N PHE A 12 -0.78 -15.11 -6.85
CA PHE A 12 -0.76 -16.13 -5.80
C PHE A 12 -1.01 -15.52 -4.41
N MET A 13 -0.31 -14.43 -4.06
CA MET A 13 -0.50 -13.74 -2.78
C MET A 13 -1.91 -13.15 -2.64
N LEU A 14 -2.48 -12.59 -3.71
CA LEU A 14 -3.86 -12.11 -3.70
C LEU A 14 -4.87 -13.24 -3.47
N LYS A 15 -4.70 -14.40 -4.14
CA LYS A 15 -5.51 -15.60 -3.90
C LYS A 15 -5.36 -16.11 -2.47
N PHE A 16 -4.15 -16.06 -1.93
CA PHE A 16 -3.89 -16.43 -0.54
C PHE A 16 -4.64 -15.51 0.42
N VAL A 17 -4.52 -14.18 0.28
CA VAL A 17 -5.25 -13.22 1.11
C VAL A 17 -6.77 -13.37 0.95
N TRP A 18 -7.25 -13.67 -0.26
CA TRP A 18 -8.67 -13.96 -0.51
C TRP A 18 -9.16 -15.17 0.30
N LYS A 19 -8.34 -16.21 0.46
CA LYS A 19 -8.72 -17.39 1.26
C LYS A 19 -8.98 -17.03 2.73
N TYR A 20 -8.15 -16.15 3.31
CA TYR A 20 -8.22 -15.81 4.74
C TYR A 20 -9.19 -14.65 5.05
N TYR A 21 -9.24 -13.62 4.22
CA TYR A 21 -10.03 -12.42 4.51
C TYR A 21 -10.50 -11.67 3.24
N LYS A 22 -11.48 -12.25 2.54
CA LYS A 22 -12.09 -11.71 1.29
C LYS A 22 -12.53 -10.25 1.40
N ILE A 23 -13.11 -9.87 2.54
CA ILE A 23 -13.67 -8.53 2.72
C ILE A 23 -12.61 -7.43 2.62
N TYR A 24 -11.35 -7.73 2.95
CA TYR A 24 -10.26 -6.78 2.76
C TYR A 24 -10.02 -6.48 1.29
N ILE A 25 -9.93 -7.50 0.43
CA ILE A 25 -9.74 -7.28 -1.01
C ILE A 25 -10.91 -6.51 -1.62
N ILE A 26 -12.15 -6.88 -1.27
CA ILE A 26 -13.35 -6.21 -1.77
C ILE A 26 -13.37 -4.73 -1.36
N THR A 27 -13.13 -4.45 -0.08
CA THR A 27 -13.11 -3.05 0.42
C THR A 27 -11.91 -2.26 -0.11
N SER A 28 -10.76 -2.89 -0.35
CA SER A 28 -9.63 -2.26 -1.05
C SER A 28 -10.03 -1.84 -2.47
N ILE A 29 -10.69 -2.72 -3.24
CA ILE A 29 -11.18 -2.41 -4.59
C ILE A 29 -12.20 -1.27 -4.53
N LEU A 30 -13.14 -1.30 -3.60
CA LEU A 30 -14.12 -0.23 -3.41
C LEU A 30 -13.47 1.12 -3.08
N ILE A 31 -12.38 1.13 -2.29
CA ILE A 31 -11.57 2.34 -2.08
C ILE A 31 -10.97 2.84 -3.38
N SER A 32 -10.38 1.95 -4.18
CA SER A 32 -9.80 2.33 -5.46
C SER A 32 -10.86 2.96 -6.38
N PHE A 33 -12.11 2.48 -6.36
CA PHE A 33 -13.20 3.09 -7.14
C PHE A 33 -13.74 4.39 -6.55
N SER A 34 -13.68 4.59 -5.24
CA SER A 34 -14.08 5.87 -4.63
C SER A 34 -13.22 7.05 -5.07
N SER A 35 -12.03 6.80 -5.65
CA SER A 35 -11.16 7.84 -6.19
C SER A 35 -11.74 8.56 -7.41
N ILE A 36 -12.75 7.98 -8.08
CA ILE A 36 -13.49 8.61 -9.18
C ILE A 36 -14.09 9.96 -8.76
N LEU A 37 -14.54 10.05 -7.51
CA LEU A 37 -15.25 11.21 -7.00
C LEU A 37 -14.34 12.43 -6.83
N THR A 38 -13.06 12.22 -6.54
CA THR A 38 -12.09 13.29 -6.25
C THR A 38 -11.89 14.24 -7.44
N PRO A 39 -11.45 13.79 -8.65
CA PRO A 39 -11.25 14.69 -9.77
C PRO A 39 -12.57 15.25 -10.31
N LEU A 40 -13.69 14.55 -10.14
CA LEU A 40 -15.01 15.12 -10.44
C LEU A 40 -15.32 16.32 -9.56
N ALA A 41 -15.11 16.21 -8.25
CA ALA A 41 -15.32 17.31 -7.30
C ALA A 41 -14.32 18.46 -7.54
N ASP A 42 -13.03 18.15 -7.67
CA ASP A 42 -11.95 19.14 -7.77
C ASP A 42 -11.98 19.95 -9.07
N VAL A 43 -12.50 19.36 -10.16
CA VAL A 43 -12.52 20.01 -11.48
C VAL A 43 -13.92 20.54 -11.81
N LEU A 44 -14.96 19.69 -11.71
CA LEU A 44 -16.31 20.12 -12.08
C LEU A 44 -16.94 21.04 -11.02
N GLY A 45 -16.56 20.89 -9.75
CA GLY A 45 -17.04 21.75 -8.67
C GLY A 45 -16.75 23.23 -8.94
N PRO A 46 -15.48 23.62 -9.10
CA PRO A 46 -15.12 25.00 -9.45
C PRO A 46 -15.75 25.46 -10.78
N LYS A 47 -15.80 24.59 -11.79
CA LYS A 47 -16.44 24.91 -13.08
C LYS A 47 -17.90 25.33 -12.92
N TYR A 48 -18.71 24.52 -12.22
CA TYR A 48 -20.13 24.83 -12.00
C TYR A 48 -20.32 26.10 -11.18
N ILE A 49 -19.45 26.35 -10.20
CA ILE A 49 -19.48 27.59 -9.41
C ILE A 49 -19.24 28.80 -10.33
N ILE A 50 -18.21 28.74 -11.19
CA ILE A 50 -17.91 29.80 -12.16
C ILE A 50 -19.08 30.00 -13.12
N ASP A 51 -19.61 28.93 -13.70
CA ASP A 51 -20.74 28.99 -14.64
C ASP A 51 -21.98 29.63 -14.00
N PHE A 52 -22.28 29.32 -12.73
CA PHE A 52 -23.41 29.93 -12.01
C PHE A 52 -23.20 31.41 -11.70
N ILE A 53 -21.97 31.82 -11.38
CA ILE A 53 -21.62 33.23 -11.19
C ILE A 53 -21.78 33.98 -12.53
N SER A 54 -21.23 33.44 -13.61
CA SER A 54 -21.30 34.03 -14.96
C SER A 54 -22.73 34.15 -15.47
N GLN A 55 -23.59 33.16 -15.18
CA GLN A 55 -25.00 33.16 -15.55
C GLN A 55 -25.91 33.95 -14.59
N LYS A 56 -25.34 34.60 -13.56
CA LYS A 56 -26.07 35.32 -12.50
C LYS A 56 -27.20 34.48 -11.87
N LYS A 57 -26.96 33.19 -11.68
CA LYS A 57 -27.92 32.27 -11.03
C LYS A 57 -28.09 32.67 -9.55
N PRO A 58 -29.25 32.36 -8.95
CA PRO A 58 -29.45 32.64 -7.54
C PRO A 58 -28.42 31.91 -6.67
N PHE A 59 -27.95 32.58 -5.64
CA PHE A 59 -26.89 32.09 -4.74
C PHE A 59 -27.19 30.71 -4.13
N THR A 60 -28.48 30.35 -4.00
CA THR A 60 -28.91 29.03 -3.54
C THR A 60 -28.31 27.88 -4.35
N TRP A 61 -28.16 28.01 -5.67
CA TRP A 61 -27.56 26.97 -6.51
C TRP A 61 -26.10 26.71 -6.20
N ILE A 62 -25.33 27.77 -5.93
CA ILE A 62 -23.92 27.68 -5.54
C ILE A 62 -23.82 26.94 -4.21
N VAL A 63 -24.64 27.35 -3.23
CA VAL A 63 -24.68 26.71 -1.91
C VAL A 63 -25.06 25.23 -2.00
N THR A 64 -26.04 24.87 -2.84
CA THR A 64 -26.43 23.47 -3.05
C THR A 64 -25.29 22.63 -3.60
N VAL A 65 -24.55 23.11 -4.60
CA VAL A 65 -23.40 22.38 -5.17
C VAL A 65 -22.29 22.20 -4.15
N VAL A 66 -21.97 23.25 -3.38
CA VAL A 66 -20.94 23.19 -2.33
C VAL A 66 -21.32 22.18 -1.25
N ILE A 67 -22.58 22.21 -0.77
CA ILE A 67 -23.07 21.24 0.23
C ILE A 67 -23.01 19.82 -0.32
N LEU A 68 -23.35 19.62 -1.59
CA LEU A 68 -23.32 18.31 -2.23
C LEU A 68 -21.89 17.76 -2.31
N ILE A 69 -20.93 18.56 -2.78
CA ILE A 69 -19.51 18.18 -2.84
C ILE A 69 -18.97 17.88 -1.43
N PHE A 70 -19.26 18.76 -0.48
CA PHE A 70 -18.85 18.60 0.91
C PHE A 70 -19.40 17.30 1.53
N SER A 71 -20.68 16.98 1.26
CA SER A 71 -21.32 15.76 1.73
C SER A 71 -20.64 14.51 1.15
N ILE A 72 -20.29 14.52 -0.14
CA ILE A 72 -19.58 13.42 -0.80
C ILE A 72 -18.18 13.23 -0.17
N GLU A 73 -17.45 14.32 0.07
CA GLU A 73 -16.12 14.26 0.67
C GLU A 73 -16.15 13.76 2.12
N ILE A 74 -17.18 14.14 2.90
CA ILE A 74 -17.40 13.59 4.24
C ILE A 74 -17.65 12.08 4.18
N LEU A 75 -18.56 11.63 3.31
CA LEU A 75 -18.87 10.20 3.18
C LEU A 75 -17.63 9.41 2.77
N LYS A 76 -16.84 9.94 1.83
CA LYS A 76 -15.55 9.36 1.43
C LYS A 76 -14.60 9.29 2.62
N SER A 77 -14.44 10.37 3.37
CA SER A 77 -13.54 10.44 4.53
C SER A 77 -13.94 9.45 5.64
N ILE A 78 -15.23 9.29 5.90
CA ILE A 78 -15.76 8.29 6.85
C ILE A 78 -15.43 6.88 6.36
N TYR A 79 -15.68 6.58 5.09
CA TYR A 79 -15.38 5.27 4.51
C TYR A 79 -13.88 4.94 4.56
N TYR A 80 -13.02 5.90 4.18
CA TYR A 80 -11.57 5.78 4.29
C TYR A 80 -11.14 5.53 5.73
N SER A 81 -11.65 6.32 6.68
CA SER A 81 -11.35 6.17 8.10
C SER A 81 -11.75 4.81 8.63
N TRP A 82 -12.94 4.33 8.26
CA TRP A 82 -13.44 3.00 8.65
C TRP A 82 -12.53 1.88 8.12
N TYR A 83 -12.14 1.95 6.84
CA TYR A 83 -11.26 0.95 6.25
C TYR A 83 -9.87 0.90 6.89
N TYR A 84 -9.24 2.06 7.08
CA TYR A 84 -7.88 2.10 7.63
C TYR A 84 -7.85 1.76 9.12
N LYS A 85 -8.87 2.17 9.89
CA LYS A 85 -8.91 1.92 11.34
C LYS A 85 -9.46 0.55 11.72
N PHE A 86 -10.37 -0.05 10.95
CA PHE A 86 -11.00 -1.32 11.33
C PHE A 86 -10.64 -2.47 10.39
N ILE A 87 -10.71 -2.28 9.08
CA ILE A 87 -10.55 -3.39 8.13
C ILE A 87 -9.07 -3.78 7.97
N THR A 88 -8.19 -2.80 7.77
CA THR A 88 -6.75 -3.03 7.60
C THR A 88 -6.10 -3.76 8.79
N PRO A 89 -6.29 -3.35 10.06
CA PRO A 89 -5.70 -4.08 11.19
C PRO A 89 -6.31 -5.47 11.40
N ARG A 90 -7.61 -5.66 11.14
CA ARG A 90 -8.23 -6.99 11.16
C ARG A 90 -7.65 -7.90 10.09
N ALA A 91 -7.41 -7.37 8.89
CA ALA A 91 -6.74 -8.10 7.81
C ALA A 91 -5.33 -8.48 8.24
N HIS A 92 -4.57 -7.55 8.82
CA HIS A 92 -3.22 -7.80 9.32
C HIS A 92 -3.20 -8.98 10.28
N ASN A 93 -4.03 -8.96 11.32
CA ASN A 93 -4.05 -10.02 12.34
C ASN A 93 -4.49 -11.38 11.77
N LYS A 94 -5.54 -11.42 10.93
CA LYS A 94 -6.03 -12.69 10.36
C LYS A 94 -5.04 -13.31 9.38
N ILE A 95 -4.45 -12.51 8.51
CA ILE A 95 -3.50 -12.99 7.49
C ILE A 95 -2.22 -13.44 8.19
N LYS A 96 -1.69 -12.63 9.12
CA LYS A 96 -0.52 -12.98 9.94
C LYS A 96 -0.72 -14.28 10.71
N GLY A 97 -1.86 -14.43 11.40
CA GLY A 97 -2.18 -15.66 12.13
C GLY A 97 -2.26 -16.88 11.21
N GLY A 98 -2.87 -16.72 10.03
CA GLY A 98 -3.00 -17.78 9.03
C GLY A 98 -1.66 -18.25 8.45
N ILE A 99 -0.78 -17.30 8.13
CA ILE A 99 0.57 -17.56 7.62
C ILE A 99 1.43 -18.24 8.69
N ASN A 100 1.45 -17.70 9.91
CA ASN A 100 2.25 -18.26 11.00
C ASN A 100 1.80 -19.68 11.35
N ASN A 101 0.50 -19.95 11.40
CA ASN A 101 0.00 -21.30 11.66
C ASN A 101 0.42 -22.29 10.56
N LEU A 102 0.32 -21.91 9.28
CA LEU A 102 0.80 -22.73 8.16
C LEU A 102 2.30 -23.02 8.25
N LEU A 103 3.11 -22.01 8.54
CA LEU A 103 4.56 -22.16 8.66
C LEU A 103 4.93 -23.04 9.86
N MET A 104 4.27 -22.87 11.00
CA MET A 104 4.49 -23.70 12.19
C MET A 104 4.10 -25.16 11.95
N GLN A 105 2.97 -25.43 11.30
CA GLN A 105 2.57 -26.80 10.93
C GLN A 105 3.59 -27.43 9.99
N LYS A 106 4.12 -26.67 9.03
CA LYS A 106 5.15 -27.17 8.13
C LYS A 106 6.46 -27.42 8.86
N ALA A 107 6.85 -26.52 9.77
CA ALA A 107 8.01 -26.66 10.63
C ALA A 107 7.94 -27.94 11.48
N ALA A 108 6.79 -28.21 12.10
CA ALA A 108 6.55 -29.42 12.90
C ALA A 108 6.60 -30.72 12.09
N SER A 109 6.40 -30.67 10.77
CA SER A 109 6.46 -31.84 9.87
C SER A 109 7.87 -32.16 9.35
N LEU A 110 8.87 -31.34 9.67
CA LEU A 110 10.24 -31.49 9.19
C LEU A 110 11.11 -32.14 10.25
N ASP A 111 12.08 -32.94 9.80
CA ASP A 111 13.01 -33.64 10.69
C ASP A 111 13.95 -32.66 11.41
N LEU A 112 14.42 -33.06 12.59
CA LEU A 112 15.24 -32.22 13.47
C LEU A 112 16.58 -31.85 12.81
N GLU A 113 17.13 -32.74 11.98
CA GLU A 113 18.37 -32.50 11.21
C GLU A 113 18.29 -31.26 10.31
N CYS A 114 17.09 -30.88 9.83
CA CYS A 114 16.94 -29.68 9.01
C CYS A 114 17.22 -28.39 9.79
N TYR A 115 17.01 -28.38 11.11
CA TYR A 115 17.21 -27.20 11.96
C TYR A 115 18.67 -26.96 12.33
N GLU A 116 19.50 -27.99 12.24
CA GLU A 116 20.95 -27.87 12.44
C GLU A 116 21.64 -27.24 11.22
N ASN A 117 20.97 -27.23 10.07
CA ASN A 117 21.44 -26.55 8.87
C ASN A 117 21.14 -25.04 8.93
N ALA A 118 22.20 -24.23 9.07
CA ALA A 118 22.11 -22.78 9.12
C ALA A 118 21.38 -22.16 7.91
N ASP A 119 21.55 -22.71 6.71
CA ASP A 119 20.86 -22.20 5.50
C ASP A 119 19.35 -22.44 5.55
N PHE A 120 18.91 -23.55 6.14
CA PHE A 120 17.49 -23.85 6.30
C PHE A 120 16.87 -22.91 7.35
N TYR A 121 17.53 -22.75 8.50
CA TYR A 121 17.09 -21.86 9.56
C TYR A 121 16.96 -20.40 9.08
N ASP A 122 17.95 -19.91 8.32
CA ASP A 122 17.91 -18.56 7.74
C ASP A 122 16.78 -18.40 6.72
N LYS A 123 16.53 -19.40 5.87
CA LYS A 123 15.41 -19.38 4.92
C LYS A 123 14.07 -19.38 5.65
N TYR A 124 13.93 -20.19 6.69
CA TYR A 124 12.69 -20.29 7.48
C TYR A 124 12.38 -18.98 8.21
N THR A 125 13.34 -18.43 8.94
CA THR A 125 13.16 -17.17 9.68
C THR A 125 12.92 -15.99 8.75
N ARG A 126 13.60 -15.93 7.59
CA ARG A 126 13.30 -14.93 6.54
C ARG A 126 11.90 -15.10 5.96
N ALA A 127 11.48 -16.33 5.66
CA ALA A 127 10.14 -16.59 5.14
C ALA A 127 9.07 -16.15 6.14
N LEU A 128 9.25 -16.42 7.43
CA LEU A 128 8.36 -15.99 8.51
C LEU A 128 8.26 -14.45 8.56
N LYS A 129 9.40 -13.75 8.59
CA LYS A 129 9.46 -12.29 8.68
C LYS A 129 8.88 -11.61 7.44
N GLU A 130 9.21 -12.11 6.25
CA GLU A 130 8.72 -11.55 4.98
C GLU A 130 7.24 -11.84 4.77
N ALA A 131 6.77 -13.05 5.05
CA ALA A 131 5.39 -13.44 4.75
C ALA A 131 4.35 -12.60 5.53
N ASP A 132 4.66 -12.22 6.77
CA ASP A 132 3.83 -11.35 7.61
C ASP A 132 3.53 -9.99 6.94
N ILE A 133 4.53 -9.40 6.30
CA ILE A 133 4.44 -8.03 5.75
C ILE A 133 4.04 -8.08 4.27
N ARG A 134 4.63 -9.01 3.51
CA ARG A 134 4.52 -9.07 2.05
C ARG A 134 3.08 -9.25 1.57
N ALA A 135 2.28 -10.05 2.28
CA ALA A 135 0.90 -10.30 1.89
C ALA A 135 0.05 -9.02 1.87
N LEU A 136 0.23 -8.17 2.88
CA LEU A 136 -0.48 -6.89 2.97
C LEU A 136 0.08 -5.87 1.99
N SER A 137 1.40 -5.80 1.86
CA SER A 137 2.06 -4.91 0.90
C SER A 137 1.59 -5.17 -0.53
N VAL A 138 1.42 -6.44 -0.93
CA VAL A 138 0.90 -6.76 -2.27
C VAL A 138 -0.51 -6.22 -2.47
N VAL A 139 -1.40 -6.36 -1.48
CA VAL A 139 -2.77 -5.83 -1.56
C VAL A 139 -2.76 -4.31 -1.59
N SER A 140 -2.01 -3.65 -0.71
CA SER A 140 -1.92 -2.19 -0.67
C SER A 140 -1.33 -1.62 -1.95
N SER A 141 -0.23 -2.18 -2.46
CA SER A 141 0.36 -1.75 -3.73
C SER A 141 -0.58 -1.96 -4.91
N THR A 142 -1.32 -3.08 -4.94
CA THR A 142 -2.32 -3.34 -6.00
C THR A 142 -3.47 -2.34 -5.92
N ARG A 143 -3.96 -2.06 -4.70
CA ARG A 143 -5.00 -1.05 -4.46
C ARG A 143 -4.54 0.34 -4.87
N ASP A 144 -3.33 0.74 -4.49
CA ASP A 144 -2.80 2.07 -4.78
C ASP A 144 -2.59 2.25 -6.28
N PHE A 145 -2.08 1.21 -6.95
CA PHE A 145 -2.02 1.18 -8.41
C PHE A 145 -3.40 1.34 -9.07
N LEU A 146 -4.39 0.57 -8.62
CA LEU A 146 -5.78 0.70 -9.11
C LEU A 146 -6.36 2.08 -8.83
N LEU A 147 -6.13 2.63 -7.63
CA LEU A 147 -6.59 3.94 -7.23
C LEU A 147 -6.02 5.02 -8.14
N SER A 148 -4.70 5.00 -8.38
CA SER A 148 -4.02 5.95 -9.26
C SER A 148 -4.47 5.80 -10.70
N LEU A 149 -4.69 4.58 -11.18
CA LEU A 149 -5.17 4.32 -12.54
C LEU A 149 -6.58 4.88 -12.73
N VAL A 150 -7.50 4.56 -11.82
CA VAL A 150 -8.88 5.06 -11.85
C VAL A 150 -8.90 6.59 -11.76
N TYR A 151 -8.14 7.17 -10.84
CA TYR A 151 -8.00 8.62 -10.70
C TYR A 151 -7.54 9.27 -12.00
N ALA A 152 -6.46 8.75 -12.60
CA ALA A 152 -5.90 9.27 -13.85
C ALA A 152 -6.93 9.19 -15.00
N LEU A 153 -7.58 8.04 -15.18
CA LEU A 153 -8.61 7.88 -16.21
C LEU A 153 -9.77 8.86 -16.04
N THR A 154 -10.23 9.05 -14.82
CA THR A 154 -11.33 10.00 -14.54
C THR A 154 -10.90 11.44 -14.75
N LEU A 155 -9.69 11.82 -14.32
CA LEU A 155 -9.15 13.15 -14.53
C LEU A 155 -9.01 13.45 -16.03
N PHE A 156 -8.44 12.53 -16.80
CA PHE A 156 -8.36 12.67 -18.26
C PHE A 156 -9.75 12.78 -18.89
N GLY A 157 -10.68 11.90 -18.51
CA GLY A 157 -12.06 11.93 -19.00
C GLY A 157 -12.74 13.27 -18.76
N VAL A 158 -12.56 13.86 -17.57
CA VAL A 158 -13.10 15.19 -17.26
C VAL A 158 -12.42 16.28 -18.07
N ILE A 159 -11.09 16.27 -18.17
CA ILE A 159 -10.34 17.33 -18.89
C ILE A 159 -10.67 17.34 -20.39
N VAL A 160 -10.87 16.18 -21.03
CA VAL A 160 -11.30 16.10 -22.44
C VAL A 160 -12.58 16.90 -22.69
N THR A 161 -13.51 16.93 -21.71
CA THR A 161 -14.77 17.65 -21.85
C THR A 161 -14.65 19.17 -21.70
N LEU A 162 -13.51 19.66 -21.17
CA LEU A 162 -13.29 21.08 -20.93
C LEU A 162 -12.50 21.72 -22.06
N ASP A 163 -11.27 21.26 -22.28
CA ASP A 163 -10.38 21.79 -23.32
C ASP A 163 -9.28 20.76 -23.67
N PRO A 164 -9.13 20.35 -24.95
CA PRO A 164 -8.06 19.47 -25.41
C PRO A 164 -6.64 19.99 -25.13
N ILE A 165 -6.42 21.29 -25.02
CA ILE A 165 -5.09 21.86 -24.74
C ILE A 165 -4.67 21.57 -23.28
N LEU A 166 -5.61 21.67 -22.33
CA LEU A 166 -5.38 21.32 -20.92
C LEU A 166 -5.01 19.85 -20.75
N LEU A 167 -5.53 18.98 -21.62
CA LEU A 167 -5.15 17.57 -21.65
C LEU A 167 -3.67 17.40 -21.99
N LEU A 168 -3.18 18.11 -23.01
CA LEU A 168 -1.79 17.99 -23.47
C LEU A 168 -0.81 18.40 -22.36
N ILE A 169 -1.10 19.51 -21.67
CA ILE A 169 -0.33 19.96 -20.51
C ILE A 169 -0.35 18.90 -19.39
N SER A 170 -1.53 18.35 -19.10
CA SER A 170 -1.69 17.35 -18.03
C SER A 170 -0.94 16.04 -18.33
N VAL A 171 -0.95 15.59 -19.59
CA VAL A 171 -0.18 14.41 -20.02
C VAL A 171 1.31 14.65 -19.85
N ILE A 172 1.81 15.83 -20.24
CA ILE A 172 3.22 16.20 -20.06
C ILE A 172 3.61 16.19 -18.59
N SER A 173 2.79 16.80 -17.71
CA SER A 173 3.02 16.78 -16.26
C SER A 173 3.03 15.36 -15.68
N MET A 174 2.14 14.48 -16.15
CA MET A 174 2.10 13.08 -15.73
C MET A 174 3.38 12.32 -16.15
N LEU A 175 3.84 12.51 -17.39
CA LEU A 175 5.08 11.89 -17.89
C LEU A 175 6.30 12.35 -17.09
N LEU A 176 6.42 13.66 -16.83
CA LEU A 176 7.47 14.23 -15.99
C LEU A 176 7.45 13.61 -14.58
N SER A 177 6.28 13.59 -13.93
CA SER A 177 6.13 13.01 -12.60
C SER A 177 6.53 11.53 -12.57
N SER A 178 6.15 10.75 -13.59
CA SER A 178 6.53 9.34 -13.70
C SER A 178 8.04 9.15 -13.86
N LEU A 179 8.72 10.01 -14.62
CA LEU A 179 10.18 9.97 -14.77
C LEU A 179 10.89 10.25 -13.44
N PHE A 180 10.46 11.28 -12.72
CA PHE A 180 10.97 11.57 -11.38
C PHE A 180 10.70 10.42 -10.41
N GLY A 181 9.53 9.78 -10.49
CA GLY A 181 9.20 8.59 -9.70
C GLY A 181 10.16 7.42 -9.93
N LEU A 182 10.55 7.16 -11.18
CA LEU A 182 11.52 6.12 -11.52
C LEU A 182 12.92 6.42 -10.96
N ILE A 183 13.34 7.69 -11.01
CA ILE A 183 14.63 8.12 -10.47
C ILE A 183 14.63 7.96 -8.94
N SER A 184 13.61 8.47 -8.27
CA SER A 184 13.43 8.35 -6.82
C SER A 184 13.39 6.88 -6.39
N GLY A 185 12.70 6.01 -7.13
CA GLY A 185 12.65 4.58 -6.86
C GLY A 185 14.03 3.89 -6.96
N LYS A 186 14.86 4.26 -7.95
CA LYS A 186 16.23 3.75 -8.06
C LYS A 186 17.11 4.22 -6.91
N CYS A 187 16.99 5.48 -6.50
CA CYS A 187 17.71 6.03 -5.35
C CYS A 187 17.32 5.31 -4.06
N GLN A 188 16.01 5.12 -3.82
CA GLN A 188 15.50 4.39 -2.66
C GLN A 188 16.03 2.95 -2.62
N PHE A 189 15.99 2.23 -3.74
CA PHE A 189 16.52 0.87 -3.81
C PHE A 189 18.03 0.82 -3.50
N LYS A 190 18.80 1.78 -4.00
CA LYS A 190 20.24 1.87 -3.72
C LYS A 190 20.48 2.13 -2.22
N TYR A 191 19.69 3.01 -1.62
CA TYR A 191 19.76 3.34 -0.20
C TYR A 191 19.44 2.13 0.70
N GLU A 192 18.34 1.41 0.44
CA GLU A 192 17.97 0.20 1.19
C GLU A 192 19.05 -0.90 1.11
N ARG A 193 19.65 -1.07 -0.08
CA ARG A 193 20.75 -2.01 -0.28
C ARG A 193 21.99 -1.64 0.55
N LEU A 194 22.29 -0.36 0.71
CA LEU A 194 23.41 0.14 1.52
C LEU A 194 23.13 -0.02 3.03
N LEU A 195 21.89 0.13 3.47
CA LEU A 195 21.49 -0.04 4.87
C LEU A 195 21.47 -1.49 5.34
N THR A 196 21.18 -2.43 4.44
CA THR A 196 21.04 -3.87 4.76
C THR A 196 22.18 -4.43 5.63
N PRO A 197 23.50 -4.21 5.36
CA PRO A 197 24.57 -4.67 6.23
C PRO A 197 24.56 -4.01 7.61
N PHE A 198 24.31 -2.70 7.70
CA PHE A 198 24.24 -1.98 8.97
C PHE A 198 23.09 -2.50 9.85
N GLU A 199 21.92 -2.73 9.26
CA GLU A 199 20.78 -3.33 9.97
C GLU A 199 21.11 -4.73 10.51
N LYS A 200 21.87 -5.53 9.74
CA LYS A 200 22.33 -6.85 10.23
C LYS A 200 23.24 -6.70 11.44
N HIS A 201 24.27 -5.86 11.38
CA HIS A 201 25.18 -5.63 12.52
C HIS A 201 24.42 -5.10 13.75
N LEU A 202 23.52 -4.14 13.56
CA LEU A 202 22.73 -3.57 14.63
C LEU A 202 21.77 -4.60 15.26
N ASN A 203 21.20 -5.51 14.46
CA ASN A 203 20.40 -6.61 14.98
C ASN A 203 21.23 -7.61 15.80
N TYR A 204 22.48 -7.89 15.40
CA TYR A 204 23.38 -8.70 16.22
C TYR A 204 23.70 -8.04 17.56
N ILE A 205 24.05 -6.75 17.56
CA ILE A 205 24.31 -5.99 18.79
C ILE A 205 23.07 -6.01 19.70
N LYS A 206 21.88 -5.73 19.15
CA LYS A 206 20.62 -5.81 19.90
C LYS A 206 20.40 -7.19 20.50
N ARG A 207 20.64 -8.25 19.73
CA ARG A 207 20.46 -9.62 20.20
C ARG A 207 21.35 -9.92 21.40
N VAL A 208 22.64 -9.60 21.29
CA VAL A 208 23.61 -9.80 22.38
C VAL A 208 23.23 -8.97 23.61
N PHE A 209 22.87 -7.70 23.43
CA PHE A 209 22.59 -6.80 24.55
C PHE A 209 21.27 -7.10 25.27
N TYR A 210 20.23 -7.53 24.54
CA TYR A 210 18.88 -7.70 25.09
C TYR A 210 18.50 -9.15 25.41
N GLU A 211 19.17 -10.17 24.86
CA GLU A 211 18.84 -11.55 25.20
C GLU A 211 19.46 -11.95 26.55
N VAL A 212 18.62 -12.42 27.47
CA VAL A 212 18.98 -12.80 28.85
C VAL A 212 20.13 -13.82 28.88
N GLN A 213 20.25 -14.67 27.85
CA GLN A 213 21.31 -15.67 27.75
C GLN A 213 22.73 -15.07 27.74
N TYR A 214 22.91 -13.86 27.20
CA TYR A 214 24.21 -13.19 27.15
C TYR A 214 24.46 -12.24 28.35
N SER A 215 23.44 -12.02 29.20
CA SER A 215 23.53 -11.06 30.31
C SER A 215 24.62 -11.40 31.34
N LYS A 216 24.89 -12.68 31.56
CA LYS A 216 25.95 -13.15 32.48
C LYS A 216 27.34 -12.95 31.88
N GLU A 217 27.51 -13.22 30.59
CA GLU A 217 28.77 -13.05 29.88
C GLU A 217 29.18 -11.58 29.80
N ILE A 218 28.25 -10.69 29.48
CA ILE A 218 28.48 -9.22 29.45
C ILE A 218 28.88 -8.67 30.83
N ARG A 219 28.40 -9.29 31.92
CA ARG A 219 28.72 -8.88 33.28
C ARG A 219 30.08 -9.40 33.76
N ILE A 220 30.52 -10.56 33.25
CA ILE A 220 31.81 -11.18 33.59
C ILE A 220 32.94 -10.59 32.74
N PHE A 221 32.66 -10.28 31.47
CA PHE A 221 33.60 -9.65 30.54
C PHE A 221 33.21 -8.19 30.32
N PRO A 222 33.81 -7.23 31.05
CA PRO A 222 33.63 -5.82 30.76
C PRO A 222 34.21 -5.53 29.37
N ILE A 223 33.35 -5.03 28.49
CA ILE A 223 33.67 -4.57 27.13
C ILE A 223 34.30 -3.19 27.20
#